data_AF-A0A941T6Y0-F1
#
_entry.id   AF-A0A941T6Y0-F1
#
_cell.length_a   1.000
_cell.length_b   1.000
_cell.length_c   1.000
_cell.angle_alpha   90.00
_cell.angle_beta   90.00
_cell.angle_gamma   90.00
#
_symmetry.space_group_name_H-M   'P 1'
#
loop_
_entity.id
_entity.type
_entity.pdbx_description
1 polymer ?
#
loop_
_entity_poly.entity_id
_entity_poly.type
_entity_poly.pdbx_seq_one_letter_code
_entity_poly.pdbx_strand_id
1 'polypeptide(L)'
;MRPAFTLALLAVISLAGPAHAQVYKCKENGSGKITYSDVPCHGGNTGRDVDVRDNTLDTSGSREQALRREVRELQERMDTYESRAGSSQYGRTQADLQAERADSVACERARRSLEIEAGSMTRNKATVASREAAMRSACGLREPDRVEIHNDYRGRTPARVHRPNPGVITHCDAGGCWDSTGGRYNKGAGNTYFPAGGGGACQMVGGRMQCP
;
A
#
# COMPACT_ATOMS: atom_id res chain seq x y z
N MET A 1 -62.63 -36.38 -21.56
CA MET A 1 -63.81 -35.54 -21.28
C MET A 1 -63.46 -34.65 -20.09
N ARG A 2 -63.14 -33.36 -20.20
CA ARG A 2 -64.05 -32.26 -20.54
C ARG A 2 -63.23 -30.97 -20.81
N PRO A 3 -62.82 -30.68 -22.05
CA PRO A 3 -62.38 -29.34 -22.44
C PRO A 3 -63.56 -28.40 -22.80
N ALA A 4 -64.79 -28.94 -22.83
CA ALA A 4 -65.98 -28.20 -23.26
C ALA A 4 -66.48 -27.16 -22.23
N PHE A 5 -66.20 -27.36 -20.94
CA PHE A 5 -66.71 -26.46 -19.89
C PHE A 5 -65.94 -25.13 -19.80
N THR A 6 -64.64 -25.14 -20.14
CA THR A 6 -63.80 -23.92 -20.13
C THR A 6 -64.08 -23.01 -21.32
N LEU A 7 -64.47 -23.58 -22.47
CA LEU A 7 -64.87 -22.81 -23.65
C LEU A 7 -66.25 -22.12 -23.48
N ALA A 8 -67.17 -22.75 -22.74
CA ALA A 8 -68.50 -22.19 -22.51
C ALA A 8 -68.48 -20.95 -21.60
N LEU A 9 -67.56 -20.86 -20.64
CA LEU A 9 -67.50 -19.73 -19.71
C LEU A 9 -66.92 -18.46 -20.34
N LEU A 10 -65.99 -18.60 -21.30
CA LEU A 10 -65.39 -17.49 -22.05
C LEU A 10 -66.35 -16.85 -23.08
N ALA A 11 -67.31 -17.63 -23.60
CA ALA A 11 -68.30 -17.13 -24.57
C ALA A 11 -69.43 -16.30 -23.95
N VAL A 12 -69.71 -16.44 -22.65
CA VAL A 12 -70.79 -15.70 -21.96
C VAL A 12 -70.35 -14.27 -21.60
N ILE A 13 -69.06 -14.03 -21.41
CA ILE A 13 -68.51 -12.71 -21.03
C ILE A 13 -68.54 -11.73 -22.23
N SER A 14 -68.69 -12.23 -23.46
CA SER A 14 -68.61 -11.44 -24.69
C SER A 14 -69.91 -10.70 -25.08
N LEU A 15 -71.02 -10.93 -24.38
CA LEU A 15 -72.33 -10.34 -24.73
C LEU A 15 -72.71 -9.06 -23.95
N ALA A 16 -71.84 -8.56 -23.08
CA ALA A 16 -72.04 -7.25 -22.44
C ALA A 16 -71.58 -6.12 -23.39
N GLY A 17 -72.47 -5.70 -24.30
CA GLY A 17 -72.24 -4.52 -25.13
C GLY A 17 -72.08 -3.24 -24.28
N PRO A 18 -71.28 -2.26 -24.71
CA PRO A 18 -71.14 -1.00 -23.98
C PRO A 18 -72.48 -0.24 -23.98
N ALA A 19 -73.08 -0.07 -22.81
CA ALA A 19 -74.15 0.88 -22.60
C ALA A 19 -73.52 2.28 -22.60
N HIS A 20 -73.54 2.97 -23.74
CA HIS A 20 -73.17 4.37 -23.81
C HIS A 20 -74.26 5.19 -23.10
N ALA A 21 -74.02 5.57 -21.85
CA ALA A 21 -74.86 6.52 -21.13
C ALA A 21 -74.57 7.92 -21.69
N GLN A 22 -75.49 8.47 -22.49
CA GLN A 22 -75.46 9.85 -22.99
C GLN A 22 -76.59 10.63 -22.32
N VAL A 23 -76.27 11.79 -21.73
CA VAL A 23 -77.25 12.67 -21.07
C VAL A 23 -77.67 13.77 -22.04
N TYR A 24 -78.94 13.81 -22.41
CA TYR A 24 -79.50 14.81 -23.30
C TYR A 24 -79.92 16.06 -22.53
N LYS A 25 -79.57 17.24 -23.05
CA LYS A 25 -80.11 18.51 -22.57
C LYS A 25 -81.38 18.85 -23.34
N CYS A 26 -82.54 18.74 -22.69
CA CYS A 26 -83.84 19.05 -23.28
C CYS A 26 -84.29 20.46 -22.91
N LYS A 27 -84.71 21.23 -23.92
CA LYS A 27 -85.36 22.53 -23.73
C LYS A 27 -86.84 22.43 -24.09
N GLU A 28 -87.68 22.75 -23.12
CA GLU A 28 -89.13 22.76 -23.31
C GLU A 28 -89.59 23.96 -24.13
N ASN A 29 -90.35 23.71 -25.21
CA ASN A 29 -90.85 24.77 -26.08
C ASN A 29 -92.00 25.53 -25.40
N GLY A 30 -91.87 26.86 -25.33
CA GLY A 30 -92.85 27.75 -24.69
C GLY A 30 -92.41 28.25 -23.32
N SER A 31 -91.97 27.36 -22.41
CA SER A 31 -91.49 27.74 -21.07
C SER A 31 -90.00 28.11 -21.04
N GLY A 32 -89.21 27.55 -21.96
CA GLY A 32 -87.75 27.70 -21.98
C GLY A 32 -87.02 26.93 -20.87
N LYS A 33 -87.73 26.12 -20.07
CA LYS A 33 -87.15 25.32 -18.99
C LYS A 33 -86.17 24.28 -19.55
N ILE A 34 -85.01 24.17 -18.89
CA ILE A 34 -83.98 23.17 -19.22
C ILE A 34 -84.14 21.98 -18.27
N THR A 35 -84.09 20.77 -18.81
CA THR A 35 -84.09 19.52 -18.03
C THR A 35 -83.14 18.53 -18.69
N TYR A 36 -82.40 17.78 -17.88
CA TYR A 36 -81.48 16.75 -18.35
C TYR A 36 -82.13 15.38 -18.26
N SER A 37 -81.95 14.55 -19.28
CA SER A 37 -82.57 13.24 -19.37
C SER A 37 -81.62 12.21 -19.95
N ASP A 38 -81.68 10.99 -19.45
CA ASP A 38 -80.92 9.84 -19.95
C ASP A 38 -81.56 9.20 -21.20
N VAL A 39 -82.69 9.75 -21.67
CA VAL A 39 -83.37 9.35 -22.90
C VAL A 39 -83.53 10.55 -23.85
N PRO A 40 -83.59 10.33 -25.18
CA PRO A 40 -83.81 11.40 -26.14
C PRO A 40 -85.07 12.23 -25.82
N CYS A 41 -84.99 13.55 -26.00
CA CYS A 41 -86.07 14.47 -25.64
C CYS A 41 -87.38 14.11 -26.34
N HIS A 42 -88.46 13.91 -25.58
CA HIS A 42 -89.78 13.55 -26.12
C HIS A 42 -90.62 14.80 -26.43
N GLY A 43 -91.40 14.73 -27.52
CA GLY A 43 -92.46 15.68 -27.88
C GLY A 43 -92.02 17.13 -28.09
N GLY A 44 -91.80 17.56 -29.33
CA GLY A 44 -91.55 18.96 -29.73
C GLY A 44 -90.25 19.59 -29.20
N ASN A 45 -89.69 19.11 -28.09
CA ASN A 45 -88.55 19.66 -27.41
C ASN A 45 -87.27 19.52 -28.23
N THR A 46 -86.48 20.60 -28.27
CA THR A 46 -85.19 20.60 -28.96
C THR A 46 -84.11 20.13 -27.98
N GLY A 47 -83.38 19.09 -28.37
CA GLY A 47 -82.33 18.47 -27.56
C GLY A 47 -80.99 18.44 -28.29
N ARG A 48 -79.89 18.68 -27.56
CA ARG A 48 -78.52 18.44 -28.03
C ARG A 48 -77.78 17.60 -27.00
N ASP A 49 -76.91 16.72 -27.48
CA ASP A 49 -75.97 15.97 -26.65
C ASP A 49 -75.04 16.94 -25.90
N VAL A 50 -74.77 16.62 -24.63
CA VAL A 50 -73.88 17.43 -23.78
C VAL A 50 -72.46 16.92 -23.97
N ASP A 51 -71.65 17.68 -24.73
CA ASP A 51 -70.21 17.42 -24.87
C ASP A 51 -69.49 17.71 -23.54
N VAL A 52 -69.23 16.66 -22.78
CA VAL A 52 -68.42 16.73 -21.55
C VAL A 52 -66.95 16.70 -21.96
N ARG A 53 -66.37 17.88 -22.19
CA ARG A 53 -64.91 18.01 -22.32
C ARG A 53 -64.28 17.84 -20.94
N ASP A 54 -63.26 16.98 -20.85
CA ASP A 54 -62.47 16.81 -19.64
C ASP A 54 -61.86 18.14 -19.20
N ASN A 55 -62.13 18.54 -17.96
CA ASN A 55 -61.53 19.70 -17.29
C ASN A 55 -60.20 19.31 -16.63
N THR A 56 -59.36 18.56 -17.34
CA THR A 56 -58.04 18.17 -16.85
C THR A 56 -57.01 19.21 -17.29
N LEU A 57 -56.43 19.91 -16.33
CA LEU A 57 -55.25 20.73 -16.59
C LEU A 57 -54.10 19.80 -16.93
N ASP A 58 -53.48 20.00 -18.10
CA ASP A 58 -52.30 19.23 -18.48
C ASP A 58 -51.11 19.61 -17.58
N THR A 59 -50.81 18.72 -16.64
CA THR A 59 -49.67 18.85 -15.71
C THR A 59 -48.45 18.03 -16.14
N SER A 60 -48.48 17.48 -17.36
CA SER A 60 -47.37 16.67 -17.89
C SER A 60 -46.07 17.47 -17.94
N GLY A 61 -46.13 18.73 -18.40
CA GLY A 61 -44.96 19.61 -18.50
C GLY A 61 -44.34 19.95 -17.14
N SER A 62 -45.15 20.22 -16.11
CA SER A 62 -44.62 20.53 -14.77
C SER A 62 -44.02 19.30 -14.10
N ARG A 63 -44.63 18.12 -14.28
CA ARG A 63 -44.09 16.85 -13.79
C ARG A 63 -42.77 16.50 -14.48
N GLU A 64 -42.70 16.66 -15.80
CA GLU A 64 -41.47 16.39 -16.55
C GLU A 64 -40.33 17.34 -16.15
N GLN A 65 -40.65 18.62 -15.90
CA GLN A 65 -39.66 19.58 -15.46
C GLN A 65 -39.13 19.29 -14.05
N ALA A 66 -39.97 18.80 -13.14
CA ALA A 66 -39.54 18.36 -11.81
C ALA A 66 -38.59 17.16 -11.90
N LEU A 67 -38.95 16.14 -12.69
CA LEU A 67 -38.12 14.95 -12.91
C LEU A 67 -36.74 15.30 -13.49
N ARG A 68 -36.69 16.22 -14.46
CA ARG A 68 -35.41 16.66 -15.05
C ARG A 68 -34.48 17.35 -14.05
N ARG A 69 -35.04 18.07 -13.05
CA ARG A 69 -34.25 18.70 -11.98
C ARG A 69 -33.68 17.64 -11.04
N GLU A 70 -34.52 16.70 -10.62
CA GLU A 70 -34.13 15.63 -9.72
C GLU A 70 -33.06 14.71 -10.34
N VAL A 71 -33.19 14.38 -11.64
CA VAL A 71 -32.18 13.60 -12.37
C VAL A 71 -30.85 14.34 -12.41
N ARG A 72 -30.86 15.65 -12.67
CA ARG A 72 -29.63 16.46 -12.69
C ARG A 72 -28.97 16.48 -11.31
N GLU A 73 -29.74 16.69 -10.25
CA GLU A 73 -29.24 16.69 -8.88
C GLU A 73 -28.63 15.33 -8.50
N LEU A 74 -29.29 14.23 -8.88
CA LEU A 74 -28.75 12.89 -8.66
C LEU A 74 -27.43 12.67 -9.42
N GLN A 75 -27.33 13.15 -10.66
CA GLN A 75 -26.11 13.06 -11.46
C GLN A 75 -24.96 13.85 -10.83
N GLU A 76 -25.20 15.11 -10.44
CA GLU A 76 -24.20 15.93 -9.74
C GLU A 76 -23.73 15.25 -8.45
N ARG A 77 -24.66 14.69 -7.68
CA ARG A 77 -24.34 13.96 -6.46
C ARG A 77 -23.51 12.70 -6.75
N MET A 78 -23.81 11.95 -7.81
CA MET A 78 -23.02 10.81 -8.27
C MET A 78 -21.59 11.23 -8.66
N ASP A 79 -21.43 12.31 -9.41
CA ASP A 79 -20.13 12.85 -9.79
C ASP A 79 -19.28 13.25 -8.56
N THR A 80 -19.92 13.82 -7.51
CA THR A 80 -19.21 14.12 -6.26
C THR A 80 -18.77 12.87 -5.50
N TYR A 81 -19.54 11.78 -5.54
CA TYR A 81 -19.14 10.51 -4.93
C TYR A 81 -18.02 9.84 -5.74
N GLU A 82 -18.12 9.83 -7.07
CA GLU A 82 -17.10 9.26 -7.94
C GLU A 82 -15.78 10.03 -7.88
N SER A 83 -15.81 11.37 -7.85
CA SER A 83 -14.59 12.18 -7.67
C SER A 83 -13.93 11.95 -6.30
N ARG A 84 -14.71 11.71 -5.24
CA ARG A 84 -14.19 11.33 -3.91
C ARG A 84 -13.64 9.89 -3.88
N ALA A 85 -14.22 8.97 -4.64
CA ALA A 85 -13.73 7.60 -4.75
C ALA A 85 -12.49 7.49 -5.67
N GLY A 86 -12.46 8.24 -6.77
CA GLY A 86 -11.36 8.27 -7.75
C GLY A 86 -10.14 9.05 -7.31
N SER A 87 -10.29 10.00 -6.38
CA SER A 87 -9.15 10.75 -5.80
C SER A 87 -8.26 9.90 -4.87
N SER A 88 -8.70 8.70 -4.47
CA SER A 88 -7.86 7.74 -3.74
C SER A 88 -6.65 7.23 -4.54
N GLN A 89 -6.64 7.39 -5.87
CA GLN A 89 -5.57 6.84 -6.72
C GLN A 89 -4.49 7.88 -7.11
N TYR A 90 -4.75 9.19 -6.94
CA TYR A 90 -3.81 10.27 -7.28
C TYR A 90 -3.31 11.10 -6.09
N GLY A 91 -3.71 10.77 -4.85
CA GLY A 91 -3.37 11.54 -3.65
C GLY A 91 -2.50 10.84 -2.61
N ARG A 92 -2.20 9.53 -2.76
CA ARG A 92 -1.38 8.80 -1.78
C ARG A 92 0.10 8.97 -2.11
N THR A 93 0.80 9.70 -1.25
CA THR A 93 2.25 9.80 -1.33
C THR A 93 2.90 8.46 -0.94
N GLN A 94 4.15 8.25 -1.33
CA GLN A 94 4.90 7.08 -0.91
C GLN A 94 5.00 6.97 0.63
N ALA A 95 4.98 8.11 1.33
CA ALA A 95 4.95 8.17 2.79
C ALA A 95 3.63 7.64 3.36
N ASP A 96 2.48 7.96 2.74
CA ASP A 96 1.17 7.46 3.17
C ASP A 96 1.07 5.94 3.01
N LEU A 97 1.57 5.42 1.88
CA LEU A 97 1.64 3.97 1.62
C LEU A 97 2.58 3.26 2.60
N GLN A 98 3.66 3.92 3.01
CA GLN A 98 4.60 3.39 4.00
C GLN A 98 3.98 3.40 5.40
N ALA A 99 3.26 4.46 5.79
CA ALA A 99 2.54 4.55 7.05
C ALA A 99 1.45 3.47 7.15
N GLU A 100 0.65 3.29 6.09
CA GLU A 100 -0.38 2.24 6.01
C GLU A 100 0.22 0.82 6.12
N ARG A 101 1.43 0.61 5.58
CA ARG A 101 2.15 -0.65 5.71
C ARG A 101 2.74 -0.86 7.10
N ALA A 102 3.19 0.21 7.76
CA ALA A 102 3.67 0.17 9.14
C ALA A 102 2.54 -0.17 10.13
N ASP A 103 1.31 0.28 9.87
CA ASP A 103 0.12 -0.02 10.69
C ASP A 103 -0.55 -1.36 10.34
N SER A 104 0.01 -2.10 9.39
CA SER A 104 -0.55 -3.39 8.97
C SER A 104 -0.35 -4.47 10.06
N VAL A 105 -1.33 -5.37 10.18
CA VAL A 105 -1.25 -6.57 11.03
C VAL A 105 -0.02 -7.43 10.70
N ALA A 106 0.44 -7.39 9.43
CA ALA A 106 1.65 -8.08 9.01
C ALA A 106 2.90 -7.47 9.68
N CYS A 107 3.00 -6.14 9.73
CA CYS A 107 4.08 -5.44 10.43
C CYS A 107 4.05 -5.73 11.94
N GLU A 108 2.88 -5.67 12.58
CA GLU A 108 2.75 -5.98 14.02
C GLU A 108 3.19 -7.40 14.37
N ARG A 109 2.74 -8.39 13.59
CA ARG A 109 3.15 -9.80 13.77
C ARG A 109 4.64 -9.97 13.60
N ALA A 110 5.23 -9.30 12.62
CA ALA A 110 6.66 -9.38 12.37
C ALA A 110 7.47 -8.71 13.49
N ARG A 111 7.03 -7.55 14.01
CA ARG A 111 7.64 -6.89 15.19
C ARG A 111 7.61 -7.80 16.41
N ARG A 112 6.47 -8.44 16.69
CA ARG A 112 6.34 -9.39 17.81
C ARG A 112 7.26 -10.59 17.64
N SER A 113 7.39 -11.12 16.42
CA SER A 113 8.29 -12.25 16.15
C SER A 113 9.76 -11.89 16.38
N LEU A 114 10.16 -10.66 16.04
CA LEU A 114 11.50 -10.15 16.31
C LEU A 114 11.72 -9.95 17.81
N GLU A 115 10.75 -9.38 18.52
CA GLU A 115 10.84 -9.14 19.96
C GLU A 115 11.03 -10.45 20.75
N ILE A 116 10.25 -11.48 20.42
CA ILE A 116 10.37 -12.81 21.04
C ILE A 116 11.77 -13.40 20.82
N GLU A 117 12.28 -13.35 19.59
CA GLU A 117 13.58 -13.92 19.25
C GLU A 117 14.75 -13.11 19.85
N ALA A 118 14.63 -11.78 19.84
CA ALA A 118 15.63 -10.87 20.39
C ALA A 118 15.70 -10.93 21.91
N GLY A 119 14.56 -11.17 22.58
CA GLY A 119 14.45 -11.35 24.03
C GLY A 119 14.71 -12.78 24.52
N SER A 120 14.86 -13.76 23.62
CA SER A 120 15.15 -15.14 23.99
C SER A 120 16.51 -15.28 24.68
N MET A 121 16.59 -16.13 25.72
CA MET A 121 17.86 -16.47 26.37
C MET A 121 18.84 -17.19 25.43
N THR A 122 18.31 -17.92 24.45
CA THR A 122 19.09 -18.61 23.41
C THR A 122 19.16 -17.77 22.14
N ARG A 123 19.52 -16.49 22.28
CA ARG A 123 19.55 -15.52 21.18
C ARG A 123 20.48 -15.98 20.05
N ASN A 124 19.91 -16.46 18.96
CA ASN A 124 20.67 -16.79 17.75
C ASN A 124 20.76 -15.54 16.85
N LYS A 125 21.98 -15.02 16.66
CA LYS A 125 22.22 -13.82 15.84
C LYS A 125 21.68 -13.95 14.40
N ALA A 126 21.77 -15.14 13.81
CA ALA A 126 21.25 -15.37 12.45
C ALA A 126 19.73 -15.31 12.42
N THR A 127 19.05 -15.90 13.41
CA THR A 127 17.59 -15.86 13.53
C THR A 127 17.09 -14.47 13.86
N VAL A 128 17.76 -13.74 14.75
CA VAL A 128 17.40 -12.34 15.04
C VAL A 128 17.53 -11.48 13.79
N ALA A 129 18.62 -11.63 13.03
CA ALA A 129 18.81 -10.89 11.78
C ALA A 129 17.76 -11.25 10.73
N SER A 130 17.36 -12.52 10.62
CA SER A 130 16.32 -12.93 9.67
C SER A 130 14.93 -12.42 10.07
N ARG A 131 14.63 -12.38 11.39
CA ARG A 131 13.40 -11.77 11.91
C ARG A 131 13.39 -10.26 11.71
N GLU A 132 14.53 -9.61 11.84
CA GLU A 132 14.65 -8.17 11.60
C GLU A 132 14.41 -7.83 10.13
N ALA A 133 14.99 -8.59 9.20
CA ALA A 133 14.73 -8.48 7.76
C ALA A 133 13.23 -8.68 7.44
N ALA A 134 12.61 -9.72 7.98
CA ALA A 134 11.18 -10.00 7.80
C ALA A 134 10.28 -8.90 8.37
N MET A 135 10.64 -8.31 9.51
CA MET A 135 9.95 -7.14 10.06
C MET A 135 10.09 -5.94 9.13
N ARG A 136 11.29 -5.64 8.65
CA ARG A 136 11.51 -4.49 7.77
C ARG A 136 10.71 -4.61 6.47
N SER A 137 10.71 -5.78 5.83
CA SER A 137 9.94 -6.00 4.60
C SER A 137 8.43 -5.89 4.83
N ALA A 138 7.92 -6.46 5.93
CA ALA A 138 6.50 -6.38 6.30
C ALA A 138 6.04 -4.95 6.61
N CYS A 139 6.91 -4.14 7.25
CA CYS A 139 6.63 -2.76 7.60
C CYS A 139 6.98 -1.75 6.50
N GLY A 140 7.46 -2.20 5.32
CA GLY A 140 7.85 -1.30 4.23
C GLY A 140 9.09 -0.45 4.53
N LEU A 141 9.97 -0.93 5.42
CA LEU A 141 11.25 -0.31 5.73
C LEU A 141 12.31 -0.79 4.74
N ARG A 142 13.21 0.12 4.33
CA ARG A 142 14.37 -0.25 3.53
C ARG A 142 15.30 -1.15 4.36
N GLU A 143 15.78 -2.21 3.73
CA GLU A 143 16.80 -3.08 4.31
C GLU A 143 18.12 -2.30 4.44
N PRO A 144 18.81 -2.37 5.59
CA PRO A 144 20.08 -1.66 5.76
C PRO A 144 21.13 -2.22 4.80
N ASP A 145 21.97 -1.34 4.26
CA ASP A 145 23.12 -1.74 3.45
C ASP A 145 24.07 -2.57 4.34
N ARG A 146 24.13 -3.89 4.08
CA ARG A 146 25.06 -4.79 4.76
C ARG A 146 26.44 -4.57 4.17
N VAL A 147 27.26 -3.81 4.90
CA VAL A 147 28.71 -3.85 4.69
C VAL A 147 29.21 -5.15 5.30
N GLU A 148 29.30 -6.20 4.48
CA GLU A 148 30.07 -7.39 4.83
C GLU A 148 31.54 -6.98 4.85
N ILE A 149 32.03 -6.61 6.03
CA ILE A 149 33.47 -6.44 6.24
C ILE A 149 34.05 -7.85 6.15
N HIS A 150 34.45 -8.25 4.94
CA HIS A 150 35.39 -9.32 4.73
C HIS A 150 36.69 -8.86 5.36
N ASN A 151 36.79 -9.15 6.65
CA ASN A 151 38.06 -9.19 7.32
C ASN A 151 38.81 -10.38 6.72
N ASP A 152 39.40 -10.15 5.55
CA ASP A 152 40.57 -10.86 5.07
C ASP A 152 41.74 -10.50 6.00
N TYR A 153 41.56 -10.75 7.30
CA TYR A 153 42.65 -11.30 8.08
C TYR A 153 42.94 -12.66 7.44
N ARG A 154 43.58 -12.64 6.26
CA ARG A 154 44.64 -13.59 6.00
C ARG A 154 45.43 -13.55 7.29
N GLY A 155 45.29 -14.60 8.08
CA GLY A 155 46.11 -14.80 9.24
C GLY A 155 47.54 -14.74 8.72
N ARG A 156 48.13 -13.55 8.76
CA ARG A 156 49.49 -13.43 9.24
C ARG A 156 49.35 -14.00 10.65
N THR A 157 49.47 -15.32 10.73
CA THR A 157 50.03 -15.98 11.91
C THR A 157 51.01 -14.97 12.45
N PRO A 158 50.87 -14.49 13.70
CA PRO A 158 51.87 -13.57 14.24
C PRO A 158 53.17 -14.26 13.93
N ALA A 159 53.96 -13.67 13.02
CA ALA A 159 55.14 -14.32 12.51
C ALA A 159 55.88 -14.67 13.78
N ARG A 160 56.05 -15.97 14.05
CA ARG A 160 56.74 -16.44 15.24
C ARG A 160 57.97 -15.57 15.24
N VAL A 161 58.09 -14.65 16.21
CA VAL A 161 59.17 -13.68 16.21
C VAL A 161 60.39 -14.56 16.34
N HIS A 162 60.97 -14.90 15.20
CA HIS A 162 62.22 -15.62 15.11
C HIS A 162 63.14 -14.54 15.65
N ARG A 163 63.43 -14.62 16.95
CA ARG A 163 64.57 -13.91 17.52
C ARG A 163 65.70 -14.26 16.57
N PRO A 164 66.21 -13.32 15.76
CA PRO A 164 67.33 -13.65 14.89
C PRO A 164 68.39 -14.22 15.81
N ASN A 165 68.89 -15.40 15.45
CA ASN A 165 69.92 -16.06 16.22
C ASN A 165 71.01 -15.01 16.50
N PRO A 166 71.46 -14.80 17.75
CA PRO A 166 72.30 -13.65 18.05
C PRO A 166 73.54 -13.72 17.16
N GLY A 167 73.71 -12.70 16.31
CA GLY A 167 74.74 -12.68 15.28
C GLY A 167 76.10 -12.96 15.89
N VAL A 168 76.85 -13.86 15.26
CA VAL A 168 78.25 -14.12 15.65
C VAL A 168 79.10 -13.07 14.96
N ILE A 169 80.11 -12.53 15.64
CA ILE A 169 81.02 -11.56 15.02
C ILE A 169 81.87 -12.29 13.99
N THR A 170 81.75 -11.88 12.73
CA THR A 170 82.40 -12.52 11.58
C THR A 170 83.73 -11.83 11.24
N HIS A 171 83.81 -10.52 11.42
CA HIS A 171 85.02 -9.74 11.11
C HIS A 171 85.14 -8.52 12.02
N CYS A 172 86.36 -8.13 12.37
CA CYS A 172 86.67 -6.91 13.10
C CYS A 172 87.84 -6.19 12.44
N ASP A 173 87.76 -4.87 12.37
CA ASP A 173 88.82 -3.98 11.93
C ASP A 173 89.16 -2.95 13.02
N ALA A 174 90.00 -1.97 12.68
CA ALA A 174 90.38 -0.90 13.61
C ALA A 174 89.19 -0.01 14.04
N GLY A 175 88.14 0.08 13.21
CA GLY A 175 86.98 0.95 13.44
C GLY A 175 85.79 0.25 14.10
N GLY A 176 85.73 -1.08 14.08
CA GLY A 176 84.62 -1.82 14.68
C GLY A 176 84.54 -3.29 14.26
N CYS A 177 83.42 -3.92 14.60
CA CYS A 177 83.15 -5.31 14.28
C CYS A 177 81.81 -5.47 13.57
N TRP A 178 81.72 -6.48 12.72
CA TRP A 178 80.52 -6.85 11.99
C TRP A 178 80.05 -8.25 12.42
N ASP A 179 78.73 -8.40 12.51
CA ASP A 179 78.11 -9.70 12.74
C ASP A 179 77.70 -10.41 11.45
N SER A 180 77.32 -11.68 11.58
CA SER A 180 76.82 -12.53 10.49
C SER A 180 75.51 -12.05 9.84
N THR A 181 74.85 -11.05 10.43
CA THR A 181 73.61 -10.44 9.93
C THR A 181 73.83 -9.06 9.30
N GLY A 182 75.09 -8.61 9.22
CA GLY A 182 75.47 -7.30 8.67
C GLY A 182 75.39 -6.14 9.66
N GLY A 183 75.10 -6.42 10.94
CA GLY A 183 75.12 -5.43 12.01
C GLY A 183 76.54 -4.95 12.30
N ARG A 184 76.72 -3.63 12.43
CA ARG A 184 78.02 -3.00 12.70
C ARG A 184 78.07 -2.46 14.12
N TYR A 185 79.19 -2.72 14.79
CA TYR A 185 79.48 -2.29 16.15
C TYR A 185 80.75 -1.44 16.16
N ASN A 186 80.61 -0.13 16.39
CA ASN A 186 81.73 0.80 16.45
C ASN A 186 82.58 0.56 17.70
N LYS A 187 83.90 0.59 17.57
CA LYS A 187 84.80 0.39 18.69
C LYS A 187 84.79 1.61 19.63
N GLY A 188 84.56 1.36 20.92
CA GLY A 188 84.70 2.33 22.00
C GLY A 188 86.00 2.12 22.78
N ALA A 189 85.98 2.42 24.09
CA ALA A 189 87.12 2.17 24.97
C ALA A 189 87.20 0.70 25.39
N GLY A 190 88.40 0.12 25.30
CA GLY A 190 88.67 -1.28 25.69
C GLY A 190 87.85 -2.28 24.86
N ASN A 191 87.09 -3.14 25.53
CA ASN A 191 86.23 -4.16 24.90
C ASN A 191 84.77 -3.70 24.71
N THR A 192 84.53 -2.39 24.78
CA THR A 192 83.19 -1.80 24.66
C THR A 192 82.92 -1.38 23.21
N TYR A 193 81.71 -1.69 22.71
CA TYR A 193 81.30 -1.41 21.35
C TYR A 193 79.88 -0.84 21.29
N PHE A 194 79.60 0.00 20.30
CA PHE A 194 78.31 0.68 20.14
C PHE A 194 77.63 0.28 18.82
N PRO A 195 76.39 -0.22 18.84
CA PRO A 195 75.66 -0.55 17.62
C PRO A 195 75.50 0.69 16.72
N ALA A 196 75.82 0.57 15.44
CA ALA A 196 75.68 1.66 14.47
C ALA A 196 74.21 2.09 14.28
N GLY A 197 73.26 1.16 14.49
CA GLY A 197 71.81 1.44 14.45
C GLY A 197 71.25 2.14 15.69
N GLY A 198 72.10 2.52 16.64
CA GLY A 198 71.69 3.06 17.93
C GLY A 198 71.36 1.97 18.96
N GLY A 199 71.61 2.26 20.23
CA GLY A 199 71.43 1.33 21.34
C GLY A 199 72.46 1.52 22.47
N GLY A 200 72.36 0.68 23.50
CA GLY A 200 73.30 0.67 24.61
C GLY A 200 74.69 0.17 24.22
N ALA A 201 75.67 0.43 25.09
CA ALA A 201 77.02 -0.11 24.93
C ALA A 201 77.01 -1.64 25.12
N CYS A 202 77.65 -2.36 24.21
CA CYS A 202 77.81 -3.80 24.24
C CYS A 202 79.26 -4.17 24.57
N GLN A 203 79.48 -5.34 25.17
CA GLN A 203 80.81 -5.88 25.44
C GLN A 203 81.11 -7.08 24.54
N MET A 204 82.34 -7.17 24.04
CA MET A 204 82.78 -8.35 23.29
C MET A 204 83.23 -9.46 24.23
N VAL A 205 82.50 -10.57 24.24
CA VAL A 205 82.80 -11.76 25.06
C VAL A 205 82.71 -13.00 24.18
N GLY A 206 83.84 -13.69 23.98
CA GLY A 206 83.88 -14.97 23.26
C GLY A 206 83.39 -14.91 21.80
N GLY A 207 83.72 -13.84 21.07
CA GLY A 207 83.34 -13.68 19.66
C GLY A 207 81.88 -13.25 19.44
N ARG A 208 81.19 -12.80 20.50
CA ARG A 208 79.80 -12.32 20.46
C ARG A 208 79.69 -10.98 21.18
N MET A 209 78.77 -10.13 20.73
CA MET A 209 78.42 -8.89 21.44
C MET A 209 77.36 -9.17 22.47
N GLN A 210 77.65 -8.87 23.73
CA GLN A 210 76.71 -8.92 24.84
C GLN A 210 76.24 -7.48 25.12
N CYS A 211 75.01 -7.19 24.74
CA CYS A 211 74.35 -5.91 24.99
C CYS A 211 73.36 -6.08 26.16
N PRO A 212 73.20 -5.06 27.03
CA PRO A 212 72.19 -5.07 28.09
C PRO A 212 70.75 -5.08 27.53
#